data_AF-A0A5N5TLR0-F1
#
_entry.id   AF-A0A5N5TLR0-F1
#
_cell.length_a   1.000
_cell.length_b   1.000
_cell.length_c   1.000
_cell.angle_alpha   90.00
_cell.angle_beta   90.00
_cell.angle_gamma   90.00
#
_symmetry.space_group_name_H-M   'P 1'
#
loop_
_entity.id
_entity.type
_entity.pdbx_description
1 polymer ?
#
loop_
_entity_poly.entity_id
_entity_poly.type
_entity_poly.pdbx_seq_one_letter_code
_entity_poly.pdbx_strand_id
1 'polypeptide(L)'
;MRYEDSTVKFGYEHKKGEGVLHRGQQMHGAFPITEGERYNLIIWMRSSLIRNECCPMCDNTPDLEPVREGTGDGFTTDVHDLCSVV
;
A
#
# COMPACT_ATOMS: atom_id res chain seq x y z
N MET A 1 -10.90 -12.28 5.48
CA MET A 1 -10.16 -13.56 5.35
C MET A 1 -11.18 -14.69 5.17
N ARG A 2 -11.63 -14.90 3.92
CA ARG A 2 -12.53 -16.00 3.50
C ARG A 2 -12.10 -16.35 2.08
N TYR A 3 -11.13 -17.27 1.93
CA TYR A 3 -10.50 -17.60 0.63
C TYR A 3 -10.44 -19.11 0.36
N GLU A 4 -11.23 -19.90 1.07
CA GLU A 4 -11.18 -21.36 0.91
C GLU A 4 -11.92 -21.85 -0.35
N ASP A 5 -12.68 -20.99 -1.05
CA ASP A 5 -13.61 -21.41 -2.11
C ASP A 5 -13.23 -21.00 -3.55
N SER A 6 -12.07 -20.35 -3.76
CA SER A 6 -11.57 -20.09 -5.14
C SER A 6 -10.67 -21.24 -5.61
N THR A 7 -11.10 -21.92 -6.67
CA THR A 7 -10.36 -23.03 -7.31
C THR A 7 -9.17 -22.57 -8.16
N VAL A 8 -9.08 -21.29 -8.52
CA VAL A 8 -7.98 -20.75 -9.32
C VAL A 8 -7.20 -19.74 -8.49
N LYS A 9 -5.94 -20.07 -8.20
CA LYS A 9 -5.01 -19.21 -7.46
C LYS A 9 -3.82 -18.92 -8.36
N PHE A 10 -3.59 -17.65 -8.65
CA PHE A 10 -2.39 -17.19 -9.34
C PHE A 10 -1.35 -16.76 -8.30
N GLY A 11 -0.12 -17.22 -8.45
CA GLY A 11 1.00 -16.90 -7.58
C GLY A 11 2.12 -16.21 -8.36
N TYR A 12 2.93 -15.44 -7.64
CA TYR A 12 4.17 -14.90 -8.13
C TYR A 12 5.29 -15.36 -7.21
N GLU A 13 6.40 -15.81 -7.80
CA GLU A 13 7.59 -16.22 -7.07
C GLU A 13 8.50 -15.00 -6.86
N HIS A 14 8.62 -14.56 -5.60
CA HIS A 14 9.46 -13.40 -5.27
C HIS A 14 10.94 -13.68 -5.49
N LYS A 15 11.63 -12.74 -6.12
CA LYS A 15 13.09 -12.74 -6.30
C LYS A 15 13.72 -11.64 -5.48
N LYS A 16 14.86 -11.92 -4.85
CA LYS A 16 15.60 -10.93 -4.05
C LYS A 16 16.01 -9.74 -4.92
N GLY A 17 15.76 -8.53 -4.44
CA GLY A 17 16.05 -7.29 -5.17
C GLY A 17 14.96 -6.86 -6.17
N GLU A 18 13.91 -7.67 -6.37
CA GLU A 18 12.75 -7.31 -7.18
C GLU A 18 11.56 -6.92 -6.30
N GLY A 19 10.77 -5.95 -6.75
CA GLY A 19 9.55 -5.50 -6.09
C GLY A 19 8.32 -5.74 -6.96
N VAL A 20 7.20 -6.08 -6.33
CA VAL A 20 5.89 -6.19 -6.99
C VAL A 20 5.05 -4.98 -6.59
N LEU A 21 4.56 -4.24 -7.57
CA LEU A 21 3.59 -3.17 -7.36
C LEU A 21 2.18 -3.66 -7.70
N HIS A 22 1.25 -3.49 -6.76
CA HIS A 22 -0.15 -3.81 -6.97
C HIS A 22 -1.04 -2.73 -6.34
N ARG A 23 -2.32 -2.71 -6.72
CA ARG A 23 -3.29 -1.77 -6.11
C ARG A 23 -3.57 -2.19 -4.67
N GLY A 24 -3.73 -1.23 -3.76
CA GLY A 24 -4.07 -1.51 -2.36
C GLY A 24 -5.43 -2.22 -2.18
N GLN A 25 -6.39 -1.97 -3.08
CA GLN A 25 -7.69 -2.66 -3.10
C GLN A 25 -7.63 -4.07 -3.72
N GLN A 26 -6.50 -4.45 -4.33
CA GLN A 26 -6.36 -5.77 -4.93
C GLN A 26 -6.27 -6.82 -3.82
N MET A 27 -7.32 -7.64 -3.76
CA MET A 27 -7.39 -8.79 -2.88
C MET A 27 -6.28 -9.80 -3.18
N HIS A 28 -5.46 -10.11 -2.18
CA HIS A 28 -4.33 -11.04 -2.31
C HIS A 28 -4.00 -11.71 -0.97
N GLY A 29 -3.15 -12.73 -1.02
CA GLY A 29 -2.71 -13.45 0.16
C GLY A 29 -1.38 -14.14 -0.09
N ALA A 30 -0.92 -14.87 0.91
CA ALA A 30 0.28 -15.69 0.82
C ALA A 30 -0.07 -17.17 0.72
N PHE A 31 0.61 -17.89 -0.16
CA PHE A 31 0.65 -19.36 -0.09
C PHE A 31 1.38 -19.82 1.18
N PRO A 32 1.10 -21.06 1.65
CA PRO A 32 1.80 -21.68 2.76
C PRO A 32 3.32 -21.70 2.52
N ILE A 33 4.09 -21.50 3.59
CA ILE A 33 5.54 -21.71 3.57
C ILE A 33 5.76 -23.22 3.72
N THR A 34 6.35 -23.85 2.70
CA THR A 34 6.65 -25.29 2.73
C THR A 34 8.03 -25.58 3.32
N GLU A 35 8.95 -24.63 3.26
CA GLU A 35 10.32 -24.72 3.78
C GLU A 35 10.92 -23.32 4.04
N GLY A 36 11.91 -23.24 4.94
CA GLY A 36 12.66 -22.01 5.21
C GLY A 36 11.85 -20.87 5.82
N GLU A 37 12.31 -19.64 5.59
CA GLU A 37 11.71 -18.40 6.09
C GLU A 37 11.51 -17.39 4.94
N ARG A 38 10.44 -16.58 5.00
CA ARG A 38 10.14 -15.54 4.01
C ARG A 38 10.09 -14.17 4.67
N TYR A 39 11.02 -13.29 4.27
CA TYR A 39 11.05 -11.88 4.65
C TYR A 39 10.50 -11.02 3.51
N ASN A 40 9.56 -10.11 3.81
CA ASN A 40 9.00 -9.17 2.85
C ASN A 40 9.22 -7.74 3.36
N LEU A 41 9.70 -6.85 2.50
CA LEU A 41 9.62 -5.41 2.69
C LEU A 41 8.38 -4.89 1.96
N ILE A 42 7.49 -4.20 2.67
CA ILE A 42 6.27 -3.63 2.08
C ILE A 42 6.31 -2.12 2.28
N ILE A 43 6.16 -1.39 1.18
CA ILE A 43 6.08 0.08 1.18
C ILE A 43 4.72 0.47 0.62
N TRP A 44 3.96 1.23 1.39
CA TRP A 44 2.66 1.76 0.96
C TRP A 44 2.81 3.20 0.47
N MET A 45 2.57 3.41 -0.82
CA MET A 45 2.50 4.75 -1.39
C MET A 45 1.07 5.28 -1.25
N ARG A 46 0.92 6.50 -0.72
CA ARG A 46 -0.37 7.17 -0.57
C ARG A 46 -0.33 8.53 -1.26
N SER A 47 -1.24 8.77 -2.20
CA SER A 47 -1.46 10.12 -2.73
C SER A 47 -2.32 10.92 -1.77
N SER A 48 -1.79 11.96 -1.13
CA SER A 48 -2.56 12.82 -0.24
C SER A 48 -3.62 13.63 -0.98
N LEU A 49 -3.34 14.08 -2.20
CA LEU A 49 -4.31 14.76 -3.05
C LEU A 49 -5.60 13.95 -3.21
N ILE A 50 -5.48 12.65 -3.48
CA ILE A 50 -6.65 11.78 -3.70
C ILE A 50 -7.23 11.27 -2.37
N ARG A 51 -6.38 10.85 -1.45
CA ARG A 51 -6.80 10.11 -0.26
C ARG A 51 -7.31 11.01 0.86
N ASN A 52 -7.16 12.33 0.75
CA ASN A 52 -7.76 13.30 1.67
C ASN A 52 -9.19 13.69 1.28
N GLU A 53 -9.61 13.43 0.04
CA GLU A 53 -10.98 13.74 -0.40
C GLU A 53 -11.97 12.63 0.00
N CYS A 54 -11.55 11.35 -0.08
CA CYS A 54 -12.41 10.20 0.18
C CYS A 54 -11.66 9.00 0.76
N CYS A 55 -12.23 8.36 1.79
CA CYS A 55 -11.75 7.13 2.41
C CYS A 55 -12.19 5.90 1.60
N PRO A 56 -11.30 4.98 1.18
CA PRO A 56 -11.62 3.87 0.29
C PRO A 56 -12.21 2.68 1.06
N MET A 57 -12.41 2.84 2.37
CA MET A 57 -12.96 1.83 3.27
C MET A 57 -14.42 2.13 3.59
N CYS A 58 -14.81 3.41 3.65
CA CYS A 58 -16.13 3.85 4.08
C CYS A 58 -16.77 4.93 3.21
N ASP A 59 -16.09 5.35 2.13
CA ASP A 59 -16.53 6.35 1.15
C ASP A 59 -16.86 7.75 1.70
N ASN A 60 -16.45 8.05 2.94
CA ASN A 60 -16.58 9.37 3.56
C ASN A 60 -15.29 10.18 3.45
N THR A 61 -15.39 11.51 3.55
CA THR A 61 -14.22 12.37 3.72
C THR A 61 -13.49 11.97 5.01
N PRO A 62 -12.19 11.64 4.95
CA PRO A 62 -11.43 11.27 6.14
C PRO A 62 -11.29 12.46 7.09
N ASP A 63 -11.37 12.19 8.40
CA ASP A 63 -10.94 13.14 9.44
C ASP A 63 -9.42 13.01 9.62
N LEU A 64 -8.68 14.08 9.30
CA LEU A 64 -7.22 14.06 9.22
C LEU A 64 -6.60 15.02 10.22
N GLU A 65 -5.67 14.52 11.01
CA GLU A 65 -4.83 15.34 11.88
C GLU A 65 -3.71 16.01 11.05
N PRO A 66 -3.56 17.35 11.12
CA PRO A 66 -2.49 18.05 10.43
C PRO A 66 -1.13 17.72 11.03
N VAL A 67 -0.15 17.36 10.19
CA VAL A 67 1.24 17.20 10.66
C VAL A 67 1.85 18.57 10.93
N ARG A 68 2.26 18.78 12.18
CA ARG A 68 2.88 20.03 12.64
C ARG A 68 4.37 20.10 12.31
N GLU A 69 5.07 18.96 12.30
CA GLU A 69 6.51 18.89 12.03
C GLU A 69 6.88 17.56 11.32
N GLY A 70 7.68 17.65 10.26
CA GLY A 70 8.25 16.50 9.55
C GLY A 70 7.32 15.82 8.53
N THR A 71 7.66 14.58 8.18
CA THR A 71 6.87 13.69 7.30
C THR A 71 6.37 12.52 8.14
N GLY A 72 5.12 12.59 8.59
CA GLY A 72 4.44 11.54 9.34
C GLY A 72 3.04 11.32 8.80
N ASP A 73 2.26 10.46 9.45
CA ASP A 73 0.95 9.96 9.01
C ASP A 73 -0.15 11.04 8.81
N GLY A 74 0.16 12.34 8.88
CA GLY A 74 -0.72 13.45 8.46
C GLY A 74 -0.23 14.14 7.18
N PHE A 75 -0.53 13.49 6.08
CA PHE A 75 -1.30 13.92 4.91
C PHE A 75 -1.38 15.38 4.42
N THR A 76 -0.79 16.40 5.05
CA THR A 76 -0.84 17.78 4.55
C THR A 76 0.52 18.46 4.76
N THR A 77 1.46 18.17 3.88
CA THR A 77 2.63 19.04 3.64
C THR A 77 2.42 19.76 2.32
N ASP A 78 3.00 20.96 2.19
CA ASP A 78 2.99 21.70 0.94
C ASP A 78 3.58 20.85 -0.19
N VAL A 79 2.90 20.83 -1.35
CA VAL A 79 3.32 20.06 -2.53
C VAL A 79 4.73 20.49 -2.93
N HIS A 80 5.71 19.63 -2.65
CA HIS A 80 7.05 19.78 -3.19
C HIS A 80 7.16 18.94 -4.45
N ASP A 81 7.34 19.60 -5.60
CA ASP A 81 7.61 18.92 -6.85
C ASP A 81 9.04 18.37 -6.83
N LEU A 82 9.18 17.11 -6.43
CA LEU A 82 10.47 16.39 -6.41
C LEU A 82 11.01 16.09 -7.81
N CYS A 83 10.17 16.18 -8.85
CA CYS A 83 10.56 15.93 -10.25
C CYS A 83 11.07 17.19 -10.95
N SER A 84 10.86 18.37 -10.38
CA SER A 84 11.37 19.65 -10.91
C SER A 84 12.83 19.95 -10.58
N VAL A 85 13.48 19.09 -9.77
CA VAL A 85 14.86 19.28 -9.26
C VAL A 85 15.89 18.42 -10.00
N VAL A 86 15.54 17.86 -11.16
CA VAL A 86 16.45 17.09 -12.05
C VAL A 86 16.73 17.84 -13.34
#